data_AF-A0A178TPQ2-F1
#
_entry.id   AF-A0A178TPQ2-F1
#
_cell.length_a   1.000
_cell.length_b   1.000
_cell.length_c   1.000
_cell.angle_alpha   90.00
_cell.angle_beta   90.00
_cell.angle_gamma   90.00
#
_symmetry.space_group_name_H-M   'P 1'
#
loop_
_entity.id
_entity.type
_entity.pdbx_description
1 polymer ?
#
loop_
_entity_poly.entity_id
_entity_poly.type
_entity_poly.pdbx_seq_one_letter_code
_entity_poly.pdbx_strand_id
1 'polypeptide(L)'
;MKITNGTETKIQKVDLVETFNYLLGLHVKQMDFIRGFQVIKGELRSGEKVLIIWRNLLETTNEDLEKFFVKQGYNTRDSEFDRIYVNGDNHLENLKLEENKWKVVLIEEEFKRLMFDVRDV
;
A
#
# COMPACT_ATOMS: atom_id res chain seq x y z
N MET A 1 -35.66 33.96 0.12
CA MET A 1 -34.94 33.07 -0.81
C MET A 1 -33.88 32.34 0.01
N LYS A 2 -34.05 31.03 0.23
CA LYS A 2 -33.10 30.19 1.00
C LYS A 2 -32.59 29.14 0.03
N ILE A 3 -31.28 29.13 -0.21
CA ILE A 3 -30.61 28.10 -0.98
C ILE A 3 -29.68 27.38 -0.02
N THR A 4 -30.03 26.15 0.32
CA THR A 4 -29.10 25.17 0.89
C THR A 4 -29.59 23.82 0.39
N ASN A 5 -28.71 23.05 -0.24
CA ASN A 5 -28.50 21.63 0.06
C ASN A 5 -27.61 20.99 -1.02
N GLY A 6 -26.42 20.57 -0.59
CA GLY A 6 -25.48 19.80 -1.39
C GLY A 6 -24.34 19.24 -0.54
N THR A 7 -24.63 18.82 0.68
CA THR A 7 -23.67 18.15 1.58
C THR A 7 -24.21 16.78 1.98
N GLU A 8 -24.62 15.97 1.00
CA GLU A 8 -24.96 14.57 1.26
C GLU A 8 -23.70 13.72 1.16
N THR A 9 -23.18 13.28 2.30
CA THR A 9 -22.20 12.20 2.38
C THR A 9 -22.95 10.88 2.19
N LYS A 10 -22.75 10.20 1.07
CA LYS A 10 -23.24 8.83 0.88
C LYS A 10 -22.22 7.84 1.41
N ILE A 11 -22.66 6.97 2.32
CA ILE A 11 -21.85 5.83 2.77
C ILE A 11 -21.75 4.86 1.58
N GLN A 12 -20.57 4.79 0.98
CA GLN A 12 -20.26 3.82 -0.06
C GLN A 12 -19.38 2.72 0.54
N LYS A 13 -19.68 1.46 0.23
CA LYS A 13 -18.80 0.34 0.56
C LYS A 13 -17.58 0.42 -0.35
N VAL A 14 -16.51 1.04 0.14
CA VAL A 14 -15.25 1.22 -0.60
C VAL A 14 -14.32 0.04 -0.32
N ASP A 15 -13.79 -0.58 -1.37
CA ASP A 15 -12.64 -1.47 -1.26
C ASP A 15 -11.36 -0.63 -1.16
N LEU A 16 -10.76 -0.58 0.03
CA LEU A 16 -9.59 0.23 0.30
C LEU A 16 -8.35 -0.26 -0.46
N VAL A 17 -8.24 -1.57 -0.71
CA VAL A 17 -7.09 -2.14 -1.41
C VAL A 17 -7.15 -1.76 -2.89
N GLU A 18 -8.32 -1.93 -3.51
CA GLU A 18 -8.53 -1.52 -4.89
C GLU A 18 -8.36 0.00 -5.05
N THR A 19 -8.93 0.78 -4.13
CA THR A 19 -8.78 2.25 -4.14
C THR A 19 -7.32 2.67 -4.02
N PHE A 20 -6.56 2.05 -3.12
CA PHE A 20 -5.14 2.33 -2.98
C PHE A 20 -4.37 2.01 -4.26
N ASN A 21 -4.60 0.84 -4.86
CA ASN A 21 -3.95 0.44 -6.12
C ASN A 21 -4.26 1.43 -7.25
N TYR A 22 -5.51 1.88 -7.35
CA TYR A 22 -5.95 2.87 -8.33
C TYR A 22 -5.25 4.21 -8.13
N LEU A 23 -5.25 4.75 -6.91
CA LEU A 23 -4.62 6.02 -6.58
C LEU A 23 -3.10 5.99 -6.77
N LEU A 24 -2.48 4.85 -6.46
CA LEU A 24 -1.05 4.64 -6.69
C LEU A 24 -0.71 4.59 -8.20
N GLY A 25 -1.72 4.40 -9.06
CA GLY A 25 -1.53 4.21 -10.50
C GLY A 25 -0.85 2.87 -10.81
N LEU A 26 -1.05 1.87 -9.94
CA LEU A 26 -0.40 0.58 -10.02
C LEU A 26 -1.04 -0.28 -11.12
N HIS A 27 -0.22 -0.72 -12.08
CA HIS A 27 -0.61 -1.80 -12.97
C HIS A 27 -0.44 -3.14 -12.23
N VAL A 28 -1.51 -3.65 -11.64
CA VAL A 28 -1.51 -4.95 -10.96
C VAL A 28 -1.17 -6.07 -11.96
N LYS A 29 -0.19 -6.90 -11.60
CA LYS A 29 0.22 -8.09 -12.37
C LYS A 29 -0.28 -9.37 -11.71
N GLN A 30 -0.30 -9.40 -10.38
CA GLN A 30 -0.71 -10.55 -9.60
C GLN A 30 -1.34 -10.07 -8.29
N MET A 31 -2.38 -10.77 -7.86
CA MET A 31 -3.03 -10.57 -6.56
C MET A 31 -3.33 -11.94 -5.95
N ASP A 32 -2.84 -12.17 -4.75
CA ASP A 32 -3.01 -13.43 -4.01
C ASP A 32 -3.47 -13.15 -2.58
N PHE A 33 -4.14 -14.13 -1.99
CA PHE A 33 -4.41 -14.14 -0.56
C PHE A 33 -3.69 -15.32 0.09
N ILE A 34 -2.66 -15.02 0.88
CA ILE A 34 -1.72 -16.01 1.41
C ILE A 34 -1.60 -15.80 2.91
N ARG A 35 -2.02 -16.80 3.72
CA ARG A 35 -1.84 -16.81 5.18
C ARG A 35 -2.40 -15.58 5.90
N GLY A 36 -3.54 -15.05 5.44
CA GLY A 36 -4.16 -13.87 6.05
C GLY A 36 -3.66 -12.52 5.50
N PHE A 37 -2.74 -12.56 4.53
CA PHE A 37 -2.22 -11.37 3.85
C PHE A 37 -2.75 -11.30 2.42
N GLN A 38 -3.25 -10.14 2.03
CA GLN A 38 -3.50 -9.82 0.63
C GLN A 38 -2.21 -9.26 0.04
N VAL A 39 -1.66 -9.99 -0.93
CA VAL A 39 -0.40 -9.66 -1.59
C VAL A 39 -0.70 -9.19 -3.00
N ILE A 40 -0.22 -8.01 -3.34
CA ILE A 40 -0.36 -7.45 -4.69
C ILE A 40 1.03 -7.20 -5.24
N LYS A 41 1.30 -7.72 -6.43
CA LYS A 41 2.51 -7.42 -7.19
C LYS A 41 2.12 -6.66 -8.43
N GLY A 42 2.84 -5.60 -8.74
CA GLY A 42 2.56 -4.77 -9.89
C GLY A 42 3.72 -3.88 -10.27
N GLU A 43 3.44 -2.97 -11.19
CA GLU A 43 4.42 -2.02 -11.71
C GLU A 43 3.78 -0.64 -11.83
N LEU A 44 4.50 0.40 -11.42
CA LEU A 44 4.08 1.79 -11.66
C LEU A 44 4.32 2.17 -13.12
N ARG A 45 3.72 3.28 -13.56
CA ARG A 45 3.98 3.84 -14.89
C ARG A 45 5.45 4.23 -15.11
N SER A 46 6.20 4.47 -14.03
CA SER A 46 7.64 4.73 -14.05
C SER A 46 8.49 3.48 -14.35
N GLY A 47 7.91 2.29 -14.29
CA GLY A 47 8.61 1.00 -14.37
C GLY A 47 9.02 0.43 -13.01
N GLU A 48 8.79 1.15 -11.91
CA GLU A 48 9.09 0.66 -10.56
C GLU A 48 8.21 -0.54 -10.20
N LYS A 49 8.86 -1.64 -9.82
CA LYS A 49 8.21 -2.87 -9.35
C LYS A 49 7.76 -2.70 -7.90
N VAL A 50 6.49 -2.99 -7.66
CA VAL A 50 5.84 -2.76 -6.38
C VAL A 50 5.31 -4.07 -5.81
N LEU A 51 5.57 -4.26 -4.52
CA LEU A 51 4.93 -5.25 -3.65
C LEU A 51 4.04 -4.52 -2.64
N ILE A 52 2.79 -4.92 -2.52
CA ILE A 52 1.89 -4.47 -1.47
C ILE A 52 1.54 -5.69 -0.63
N ILE A 53 1.70 -5.58 0.69
CA ILE A 53 1.28 -6.58 1.65
C ILE A 53 0.26 -5.90 2.57
N TRP A 54 -1.01 -6.24 2.37
CA TRP A 54 -2.11 -5.75 3.19
C TRP A 54 -2.55 -6.83 4.16
N ARG A 55 -2.70 -6.48 5.44
CA ARG A 55 -3.02 -7.40 6.53
C ARG A 55 -4.21 -6.94 7.36
N ASN A 56 -4.90 -7.89 8.00
CA ASN A 56 -5.88 -7.58 9.02
C ASN A 56 -5.17 -7.35 10.37
N LEU A 57 -5.14 -6.10 10.83
CA LEU A 57 -4.42 -5.70 12.05
C LEU A 57 -5.01 -6.29 13.34
N LEU A 58 -6.24 -6.82 13.31
CA LEU A 58 -6.84 -7.51 14.45
C LEU A 58 -6.43 -8.99 14.54
N GLU A 59 -5.94 -9.55 13.43
CA GLU A 59 -5.65 -10.98 13.31
C GLU A 59 -4.17 -11.28 13.12
N THR A 60 -3.36 -10.30 12.72
CA THR A 60 -1.95 -10.48 12.36
C THR A 60 -1.07 -9.43 13.05
N THR A 61 0.03 -9.89 13.66
CA THR A 61 0.99 -9.01 14.34
C THR A 61 2.17 -8.62 13.44
N ASN A 62 3.06 -7.76 13.94
CA ASN A 62 4.31 -7.40 13.25
C ASN A 62 5.23 -8.62 13.10
N GLU A 63 5.29 -9.49 14.10
CA GLU A 63 6.08 -10.73 14.04
C GLU A 63 5.52 -11.72 13.00
N ASP A 64 4.20 -11.76 12.82
CA ASP A 64 3.59 -12.57 11.77
C ASP A 64 3.92 -12.03 10.38
N LEU A 65 3.93 -10.71 10.20
CA LEU A 65 4.39 -10.07 8.97
C LEU A 65 5.86 -10.40 8.66
N GLU A 66 6.76 -10.31 9.64
CA GLU A 66 8.17 -10.67 9.45
C GLU A 66 8.35 -12.14 9.03
N LYS A 67 7.71 -13.06 9.76
CA LYS A 67 7.74 -14.49 9.43
C LYS A 67 7.17 -14.76 8.05
N PHE A 68 6.08 -14.08 7.70
CA PHE A 68 5.47 -14.17 6.38
C PHE A 68 6.44 -13.69 5.30
N PHE A 69 7.07 -12.54 5.51
CA PHE A 69 8.02 -11.92 4.59
C PHE A 69 9.19 -12.86 4.28
N VAL A 70 9.82 -13.41 5.32
CA VAL A 70 10.90 -14.41 5.17
C VAL A 70 10.42 -15.68 4.48
N LYS A 71 9.22 -16.18 4.85
CA LYS A 71 8.68 -17.44 4.29
C LYS A 71 8.32 -17.34 2.81
N GLN A 72 7.92 -16.16 2.34
CA GLN A 72 7.71 -15.90 0.91
C GLN A 72 9.02 -15.65 0.15
N GLY A 73 10.16 -15.59 0.85
CA GLY A 73 11.47 -15.34 0.25
C GLY A 73 11.70 -13.87 -0.12
N TYR A 74 10.87 -12.94 0.38
CA TYR A 74 11.04 -11.52 0.11
C TYR A 74 12.22 -10.95 0.91
N ASN A 75 12.95 -10.01 0.31
CA ASN A 75 14.06 -9.33 0.95
C ASN A 75 14.04 -7.83 0.64
N THR A 76 14.07 -6.99 1.68
CA THR A 76 14.14 -5.53 1.49
C THR A 76 15.48 -5.07 0.88
N ARG A 77 16.48 -5.95 0.78
CA ARG A 77 17.79 -5.65 0.20
C ARG A 77 18.00 -6.19 -1.21
N ASP A 78 17.07 -7.02 -1.71
CA ASP A 78 17.15 -7.53 -3.08
C ASP A 78 16.69 -6.48 -4.12
N SER A 79 16.74 -6.87 -5.39
CA SER A 79 16.26 -6.07 -6.53
C SER A 79 14.94 -6.59 -7.11
N GLU A 80 14.20 -7.45 -6.41
CA GLU A 80 12.92 -7.98 -6.93
C GLU A 80 11.87 -6.87 -6.99
N PHE A 81 11.81 -6.05 -5.94
CA PHE A 81 10.90 -4.92 -5.82
C PHE A 81 11.66 -3.64 -5.53
N ASP A 82 11.24 -2.54 -6.14
CA ASP A 82 11.75 -1.20 -5.88
C ASP A 82 11.04 -0.56 -4.68
N ARG A 83 9.78 -0.96 -4.45
CA ARG A 83 8.94 -0.42 -3.37
C ARG A 83 8.05 -1.48 -2.74
N ILE A 84 7.94 -1.40 -1.42
CA ILE A 84 7.14 -2.31 -0.61
C ILE A 84 6.18 -1.47 0.23
N TYR A 85 4.88 -1.71 0.09
CA TYR A 85 3.85 -1.05 0.87
C TYR A 85 3.23 -2.01 1.89
N VAL A 86 3.12 -1.57 3.13
CA VAL A 86 2.49 -2.33 4.23
C VAL A 86 1.52 -1.43 4.99
N ASN A 87 0.36 -1.95 5.39
CA ASN A 87 -0.56 -1.24 6.27
C ASN A 87 -0.23 -1.56 7.74
N GLY A 88 -0.48 -0.59 8.62
CA GLY A 88 -0.05 -0.62 10.01
C GLY A 88 1.46 -0.44 10.16
N ASP A 89 1.91 -0.28 11.41
CA ASP A 89 3.32 -0.29 11.74
C ASP A 89 4.00 -1.61 11.32
N ASN A 90 5.33 -1.59 11.26
CA ASN A 90 6.10 -2.77 10.89
C ASN A 90 7.50 -2.72 11.51
N HIS A 91 8.12 -3.88 11.60
CA HIS A 91 9.48 -4.07 12.09
C HIS A 91 10.45 -4.51 10.96
N LEU A 92 10.03 -4.39 9.70
CA LEU A 92 10.87 -4.78 8.56
C LEU A 92 12.07 -3.83 8.47
N GLU A 93 13.27 -4.39 8.26
CA GLU A 93 14.46 -3.57 8.04
C GLU A 93 14.27 -2.68 6.81
N ASN A 94 14.12 -1.37 7.05
CA ASN A 94 13.84 -0.42 5.98
C ASN A 94 15.15 0.09 5.36
N LEU A 95 15.31 -0.16 4.06
CA LEU A 95 16.46 0.31 3.30
C LEU A 95 16.21 1.72 2.78
N LYS A 96 17.14 2.64 3.09
CA LYS A 96 17.13 4.00 2.55
C LYS A 96 17.68 3.96 1.11
N LEU A 97 16.84 4.30 0.13
CA LEU A 97 17.18 4.32 -1.29
C LEU A 97 17.81 5.66 -1.69
N GLU A 98 17.25 6.78 -1.23
CA GLU A 98 17.73 8.15 -1.47
C GLU A 98 17.52 9.02 -0.22
N GLU A 99 17.97 10.28 -0.22
CA GLU A 99 17.88 11.18 0.95
C GLU A 99 16.49 11.18 1.62
N ASN A 100 15.41 11.03 0.83
CA ASN A 100 14.02 11.01 1.30
C ASN A 100 13.18 9.84 0.76
N LYS A 101 13.81 8.78 0.21
CA LYS A 101 13.10 7.64 -0.37
C LYS A 101 13.47 6.36 0.36
N TRP A 102 12.46 5.71 0.93
CA TRP A 102 12.60 4.44 1.64
C TRP A 102 11.98 3.32 0.80
N LYS A 103 12.54 2.11 0.92
CA LYS A 103 12.02 0.95 0.20
C LYS A 103 10.69 0.48 0.77
N VAL A 104 10.54 0.47 2.09
CA VAL A 104 9.29 0.13 2.79
C VAL A 104 8.55 1.42 3.15
N VAL A 105 7.28 1.51 2.79
CA VAL A 105 6.42 2.68 2.99
C VAL A 105 5.09 2.26 3.62
N LEU A 106 4.60 3.04 4.57
CA LEU A 106 3.29 2.81 5.19
C LEU A 106 2.17 3.18 4.22
N ILE A 107 1.22 2.26 4.03
CA ILE A 107 0.07 2.47 3.15
C ILE A 107 -0.74 3.68 3.62
N GLU A 108 -0.95 3.86 4.92
CA GLU A 108 -1.74 4.96 5.46
C GLU A 108 -1.13 6.33 5.15
N GLU A 109 0.20 6.44 5.18
CA GLU A 109 0.92 7.66 4.82
C GLU A 109 0.84 7.93 3.32
N GLU A 110 1.11 6.90 2.53
CA GLU A 110 1.07 7.01 1.07
C GLU A 110 -0.34 7.31 0.56
N PHE A 111 -1.35 6.63 1.10
CA PHE A 111 -2.74 6.79 0.73
C PHE A 111 -3.21 8.21 1.05
N LYS A 112 -2.89 8.74 2.24
CA LYS A 112 -3.16 10.15 2.56
C LYS A 112 -2.49 11.09 1.55
N ARG A 113 -1.21 10.88 1.24
CA ARG A 113 -0.52 11.70 0.23
C ARG A 113 -1.22 11.62 -1.13
N LEU A 114 -1.56 10.42 -1.59
CA LEU A 114 -2.22 10.22 -2.88
C LEU A 114 -3.65 10.76 -2.93
N MET A 115 -4.34 10.88 -1.79
CA MET A 115 -5.67 11.49 -1.73
C MET A 115 -5.64 13.02 -1.70
N PHE A 116 -4.65 13.62 -1.02
CA PHE A 116 -4.64 15.07 -0.74
C PHE A 116 -3.58 15.86 -1.53
N ASP A 117 -2.57 15.19 -2.08
CA ASP A 117 -1.52 15.79 -2.92
C ASP A 117 -1.81 15.59 -4.42
N VAL A 118 -3.06 15.21 -4.76
CA VAL A 118 -3.60 15.38 -6.11
C VAL A 118 -3.74 16.87 -6.33
N ARG A 119 -2.64 17.54 -6.69
CA ARG A 119 -2.69 18.90 -7.20
C ARG A 119 -3.65 18.89 -8.38
N ASP A 120 -4.64 19.78 -8.31
CA ASP A 120 -5.61 20.07 -9.35
C ASP A 120 -4.94 20.00 -10.73
N VAL A 121 -5.46 19.10 -11.59
CA VAL A 121 -5.17 19.12 -13.02
C VAL A 121 -6.23 19.96 -13.71
#